data_AF-A0A2R3MWY6-F1
#
_entry.id   AF-A0A2R3MWY6-F1
#
_cell.length_a   1.000
_cell.length_b   1.000
_cell.length_c   1.000
_cell.angle_alpha   90.00
_cell.angle_beta   90.00
_cell.angle_gamma   90.00
#
_symmetry.space_group_name_H-M   'P 1'
#
loop_
_entity.id
_entity.type
_entity.pdbx_description
1 polymer ?
#
loop_
_entity_poly.entity_id
_entity_poly.type
_entity_poly.pdbx_seq_one_letter_code
_entity_poly.pdbx_strand_id
1 'polypeptide(L)'
;MPNAALDYEKSLAATVPALTECRRAGVEEVFLTAWGDNGAECNLQAVLYGMQLYAEMCYTGKYDRATLAERFGACTGAKAADFEELSKFQRLPGVKSAVERPANAVRTLLYQDPLLPMSEEDYRGIDIAGHYQALAERYHQVECPAYLRKLFDFYAALAQAMYRTSLWHSQAAGCVRSHDRAKAEKLCALVPEIKAAIETLRQATRELWFSTNKPYGFEVLDRRFGGLMARYDSAACRMGQFAAGEISDIEELSVPKLPLYKESDGSLVICYDWAEAASACRM
;
A
#
# COMPACT_ATOMS: atom_id res chain seq x y z
N MET A 1 2.78 10.93 4.98
CA MET A 1 1.94 11.32 3.83
C MET A 1 1.13 10.09 3.48
N PRO A 2 -0.20 10.09 3.59
CA PRO A 2 -0.91 8.84 3.73
C PRO A 2 -1.30 8.27 2.38
N ASN A 3 -0.59 7.21 2.08
CA ASN A 3 -1.05 6.08 1.31
C ASN A 3 -1.86 5.17 2.23
N ALA A 4 -2.42 4.06 1.73
CA ALA A 4 -3.23 3.13 2.53
C ALA A 4 -2.61 2.65 3.88
N ALA A 5 -1.30 2.78 4.09
CA ALA A 5 -0.61 2.44 5.35
C ALA A 5 0.45 3.51 5.75
N LEU A 6 0.70 3.68 7.06
CA LEU A 6 1.78 4.54 7.57
C LEU A 6 3.15 3.89 7.42
N ASP A 7 4.15 4.74 7.15
CA ASP A 7 5.58 4.39 7.26
C ASP A 7 6.12 4.85 8.62
N TYR A 8 6.10 3.96 9.61
CA TYR A 8 6.59 4.22 10.95
C TYR A 8 8.11 4.24 11.04
N GLU A 9 8.82 3.48 10.21
CA GLU A 9 10.29 3.60 10.09
C GLU A 9 10.67 5.03 9.70
N LYS A 10 10.05 5.59 8.65
CA LYS A 10 10.24 7.00 8.27
C LYS A 10 9.82 7.94 9.41
N SER A 11 8.64 7.70 9.99
CA SER A 11 8.06 8.59 11.00
C SER A 11 8.96 8.68 12.22
N LEU A 12 9.49 7.57 12.72
CA LEU A 12 10.43 7.52 13.84
C LEU A 12 11.77 8.18 13.48
N ALA A 13 12.33 7.84 12.32
CA ALA A 13 13.61 8.38 11.86
C ALA A 13 13.59 9.91 11.69
N ALA A 14 12.45 10.50 11.35
CA ALA A 14 12.29 11.94 11.24
C ALA A 14 11.88 12.60 12.57
N THR A 15 10.93 12.01 13.29
CA THR A 15 10.31 12.64 14.48
C THR A 15 11.25 12.66 15.66
N VAL A 16 11.99 11.59 15.93
CA VAL A 16 12.86 11.52 17.12
C VAL A 16 13.96 12.58 17.08
N PRO A 17 14.71 12.77 15.96
CA PRO A 17 15.66 13.88 15.86
C PRO A 17 14.97 15.25 15.93
N ALA A 18 13.83 15.43 15.24
CA ALA A 18 13.13 16.71 15.23
C ALA A 18 12.68 17.15 16.62
N LEU A 19 12.02 16.27 17.39
CA LEU A 19 11.57 16.59 18.75
C LEU A 19 12.74 16.78 19.72
N THR A 20 13.85 16.05 19.51
CA THR A 20 15.08 16.23 20.28
C THR A 20 15.67 17.64 20.06
N GLU A 21 15.71 18.08 18.81
CA GLU A 21 16.20 19.41 18.45
C GLU A 21 15.25 20.53 18.89
N CYS A 22 13.93 20.35 18.75
CA CYS A 22 12.94 21.27 19.30
C CYS A 22 13.16 21.49 20.81
N ARG A 23 13.39 20.40 21.56
CA ARG A 23 13.69 20.49 23.00
C ARG A 23 14.99 21.25 23.26
N ARG A 24 16.06 20.96 22.49
CA ARG A 24 17.35 21.66 22.62
C ARG A 24 17.23 23.16 22.34
N ALA A 25 16.38 23.54 21.39
CA ALA A 25 16.12 24.91 21.00
C ALA A 25 15.11 25.64 21.91
N GLY A 26 14.52 24.96 22.90
CA GLY A 26 13.53 25.56 23.79
C GLY A 26 12.17 25.81 23.12
N VAL A 27 11.80 25.03 22.10
CA VAL A 27 10.48 25.10 21.47
C VAL A 27 9.42 24.63 22.47
N GLU A 28 8.42 25.48 22.71
CA GLU A 28 7.37 25.24 23.72
C GLU A 28 6.17 24.47 23.16
N GLU A 29 5.94 24.53 21.85
CA GLU A 29 4.77 23.94 21.20
C GLU A 29 5.18 23.16 19.94
N VAL A 30 4.67 21.94 19.81
CA VAL A 30 4.88 21.06 18.66
C VAL A 30 3.54 20.49 18.19
N PHE A 31 3.36 20.39 16.87
CA PHE A 31 2.16 19.83 16.26
C PHE A 31 2.49 18.53 15.53
N LEU A 32 1.78 17.45 15.86
CA LEU A 32 1.74 16.25 15.04
C LEU A 32 0.72 16.46 13.93
N THR A 33 1.16 16.50 12.68
CA THR A 33 0.27 16.61 11.52
C THR A 33 -0.01 15.25 10.88
N ALA A 34 -1.28 14.85 10.85
CA ALA A 34 -1.77 13.67 10.14
C ALA A 34 -2.51 14.12 8.87
N TRP A 35 -1.76 14.34 7.79
CA TRP A 35 -2.32 14.74 6.49
C TRP A 35 -3.23 13.64 5.91
N GLY A 36 -4.02 13.95 4.88
CA GLY A 36 -5.06 13.08 4.30
C GLY A 36 -4.99 13.02 2.78
N ASP A 37 -3.78 13.10 2.23
CA ASP A 37 -3.54 13.41 0.82
C ASP A 37 -4.24 12.44 -0.15
N ASN A 38 -4.71 12.98 -1.27
CA ASN A 38 -5.27 12.23 -2.40
C ASN A 38 -6.28 11.12 -1.99
N GLY A 39 -7.26 11.47 -1.16
CA GLY A 39 -8.41 10.61 -0.82
C GLY A 39 -8.43 10.07 0.61
N ALA A 40 -7.45 10.43 1.45
CA ALA A 40 -7.42 10.06 2.88
C ALA A 40 -7.59 8.55 3.12
N GLU A 41 -6.95 7.72 2.30
CA GLU A 41 -7.06 6.25 2.34
C GLU A 41 -6.51 5.64 3.63
N CYS A 42 -5.58 6.35 4.29
CA CYS A 42 -5.08 5.93 5.58
C CYS A 42 -6.02 6.39 6.70
N ASN A 43 -6.47 5.45 7.50
CA ASN A 43 -7.34 5.77 8.62
C ASN A 43 -6.57 6.52 9.74
N LEU A 44 -7.22 7.51 10.37
CA LEU A 44 -6.62 8.27 11.48
C LEU A 44 -6.20 7.38 12.66
N GLN A 45 -6.91 6.27 12.90
CA GLN A 45 -6.54 5.29 13.94
C GLN A 45 -5.14 4.70 13.70
N ALA A 46 -4.65 4.67 12.46
CA ALA A 46 -3.31 4.16 12.18
C ALA A 46 -2.21 5.07 12.76
N VAL A 47 -2.51 6.32 13.14
CA VAL A 47 -1.57 7.32 13.68
C VAL A 47 -1.35 7.18 15.20
N LEU A 48 -2.11 6.33 15.89
CA LEU A 48 -2.09 6.22 17.36
C LEU A 48 -0.69 5.99 17.95
N TYR A 49 0.15 5.17 17.29
CA TYR A 49 1.51 4.92 17.76
C TYR A 49 2.41 6.16 17.63
N GLY A 50 2.20 6.97 16.59
CA GLY A 50 2.86 8.28 16.43
C GLY A 50 2.40 9.31 17.46
N MET A 51 1.12 9.31 17.82
CA MET A 51 0.61 10.16 18.91
C MET A 51 1.24 9.79 20.26
N GLN A 52 1.38 8.48 20.53
CA GLN A 52 2.07 8.03 21.74
C GLN A 52 3.53 8.46 21.75
N LEU A 53 4.25 8.38 20.62
CA LEU A 53 5.63 8.86 20.50
C LEU A 53 5.76 10.34 20.90
N TYR A 54 4.88 11.20 20.37
CA TYR A 54 4.87 12.62 20.73
C TYR A 54 4.61 12.82 22.22
N ALA A 55 3.62 12.11 22.79
CA ALA A 55 3.33 12.18 24.21
C ALA A 55 4.55 11.79 25.06
N GLU A 56 5.17 10.63 24.80
CA GLU A 56 6.33 10.16 25.57
C GLU A 56 7.49 11.15 25.51
N MET A 57 7.80 11.71 24.34
CA MET A 57 8.89 12.67 24.19
C MET A 57 8.58 14.01 24.85
N CYS A 58 7.33 14.47 24.83
CA CYS A 58 6.92 15.70 25.51
C CYS A 58 7.00 15.56 27.04
N TYR A 59 6.60 14.41 27.61
CA TYR A 59 6.63 14.19 29.06
C TYR A 59 8.01 13.82 29.61
N THR A 60 8.76 12.97 28.91
CA THR A 60 10.04 12.43 29.42
C THR A 60 11.27 13.14 28.86
N GLY A 61 11.12 13.83 27.73
CA GLY A 61 12.22 14.46 27.01
C GLY A 61 13.16 13.49 26.30
N LYS A 62 12.84 12.19 26.24
CA LYS A 62 13.69 11.16 25.66
C LYS A 62 12.86 10.17 24.84
N TYR A 63 13.48 9.62 23.80
CA TYR A 63 12.93 8.47 23.09
C TYR A 63 13.50 7.18 23.70
N ASP A 64 12.61 6.30 24.12
CA ASP A 64 12.93 4.91 24.47
C ASP A 64 11.87 3.99 23.87
N ARG A 65 12.29 3.06 23.01
CA ARG A 65 11.37 2.20 22.25
C ARG A 65 10.58 1.24 23.15
N ALA A 66 11.21 0.72 24.21
CA ALA A 66 10.58 -0.20 25.14
C ALA A 66 9.49 0.49 25.96
N THR A 67 9.81 1.66 26.54
CA THR A 67 8.86 2.50 27.28
C THR A 67 7.70 2.93 26.38
N LEU A 68 7.98 3.35 25.15
CA LEU A 68 6.95 3.71 24.18
C LEU A 68 6.01 2.53 23.89
N ALA A 69 6.55 1.32 23.68
CA ALA A 69 5.75 0.13 23.43
C ALA A 69 4.88 -0.26 24.65
N GLU A 70 5.44 -0.20 25.85
CA GLU A 70 4.72 -0.45 27.11
C GLU A 70 3.56 0.54 27.28
N ARG A 71 3.83 1.84 27.12
CA ARG A 71 2.83 2.91 27.29
C ARG A 71 1.75 2.84 26.22
N PHE A 72 2.14 2.58 24.97
CA PHE A 72 1.18 2.35 23.89
C PHE A 72 0.24 1.18 24.23
N GLY A 73 0.79 0.07 24.71
CA GLY A 73 0.00 -1.08 25.16
C GLY A 73 -0.94 -0.73 26.31
N ALA A 74 -0.48 0.04 27.30
CA ALA A 74 -1.31 0.47 28.42
C ALA A 74 -2.46 1.40 28.00
N CYS A 75 -2.22 2.33 27.07
CA CYS A 75 -3.22 3.30 26.61
C CYS A 75 -4.22 2.71 25.61
N THR A 76 -3.78 1.78 24.76
CA THR A 76 -4.57 1.32 23.62
C THR A 76 -5.01 -0.13 23.73
N GLY A 77 -4.30 -0.96 24.49
CA GLY A 77 -4.43 -2.42 24.48
C GLY A 77 -3.86 -3.11 23.23
N ALA A 78 -3.23 -2.37 22.31
CA ALA A 78 -2.63 -2.91 21.09
C ALA A 78 -1.13 -3.15 21.24
N LYS A 79 -0.60 -4.08 20.44
CA LYS A 79 0.84 -4.36 20.38
C LYS A 79 1.51 -3.32 19.46
N ALA A 80 2.51 -2.61 19.98
CA ALA A 80 3.25 -1.61 19.21
C ALA A 80 3.86 -2.17 17.91
N ALA A 81 4.33 -3.43 17.96
CA ALA A 81 4.90 -4.11 16.81
C ALA A 81 3.93 -4.20 15.62
N ASP A 82 2.62 -4.37 15.85
CA ASP A 82 1.64 -4.47 14.76
C ASP A 82 1.43 -3.13 14.03
N PHE A 83 1.67 -2.02 14.72
CA PHE A 83 1.67 -0.68 14.15
C PHE A 83 2.99 -0.36 13.44
N GLU A 84 4.15 -0.64 14.07
CA GLU A 84 5.47 -0.41 13.44
C GLU A 84 5.59 -1.14 12.09
N GLU A 85 5.06 -2.36 12.02
CA GLU A 85 5.08 -3.23 10.84
C GLU A 85 4.21 -2.72 9.68
N LEU A 86 3.36 -1.71 9.89
CA LEU A 86 2.64 -1.04 8.81
C LEU A 86 3.58 -0.45 7.75
N SER A 87 4.82 -0.12 8.16
CA SER A 87 5.87 0.34 7.25
C SER A 87 6.13 -0.64 6.10
N LYS A 88 5.94 -1.94 6.34
CA LYS A 88 6.17 -2.99 5.35
C LYS A 88 5.16 -2.97 4.20
N PHE A 89 4.01 -2.31 4.35
CA PHE A 89 3.14 -2.10 3.18
C PHE A 89 3.79 -1.17 2.15
N GLN A 90 4.63 -0.22 2.59
CA GLN A 90 5.34 0.72 1.72
C GLN A 90 6.74 0.24 1.34
N ARG A 91 7.43 -0.39 2.29
CA ARG A 91 8.84 -0.76 2.20
C ARG A 91 8.99 -2.21 1.78
N LEU A 92 9.36 -2.40 0.52
CA LEU A 92 9.68 -3.70 -0.03
C LEU A 92 11.17 -4.01 0.18
N PRO A 93 11.52 -5.22 0.66
CA PRO A 93 12.90 -5.68 0.68
C PRO A 93 13.54 -5.57 -0.71
N GLY A 94 14.75 -5.01 -0.78
CA GLY A 94 15.48 -4.79 -2.03
C GLY A 94 15.13 -3.48 -2.75
N VAL A 95 14.12 -2.73 -2.30
CA VAL A 95 13.84 -1.38 -2.82
C VAL A 95 14.63 -0.33 -2.04
N LYS A 96 15.43 0.46 -2.76
CA LYS A 96 16.05 1.67 -2.22
C LYS A 96 15.06 2.81 -2.32
N SER A 97 14.64 3.40 -1.19
CA SER A 97 13.76 4.57 -1.19
C SER A 97 14.56 5.87 -1.22
N ALA A 98 14.09 6.87 -1.97
CA ALA A 98 14.63 8.22 -1.91
C ALA A 98 14.44 8.81 -0.50
N VAL A 99 15.41 9.60 -0.03
CA VAL A 99 15.41 10.12 1.35
C VAL A 99 14.28 11.13 1.57
N GLU A 100 14.16 12.10 0.67
CA GLU A 100 13.16 13.18 0.80
C GLU A 100 11.75 12.71 0.43
N ARG A 101 11.65 11.87 -0.60
CA ARG A 101 10.39 11.39 -1.20
C ARG A 101 10.33 9.86 -1.23
N PRO A 102 10.30 9.18 -0.07
CA PRO A 102 10.41 7.74 -0.03
C PRO A 102 9.25 7.05 -0.73
N ALA A 103 9.59 5.98 -1.44
CA ALA A 103 8.65 5.15 -2.19
C ALA A 103 7.44 4.70 -1.36
N ASN A 104 6.30 4.59 -2.03
CA ASN A 104 5.05 4.10 -1.48
C ASN A 104 4.48 2.94 -2.31
N ALA A 105 5.16 1.80 -2.23
CA ALA A 105 4.86 0.65 -3.07
C ALA A 105 3.37 0.26 -3.06
N VAL A 106 2.69 0.37 -1.91
CA VAL A 106 1.27 -0.02 -1.81
C VAL A 106 0.38 0.73 -2.79
N ARG A 107 0.58 2.03 -2.98
CA ARG A 107 -0.30 2.84 -3.84
C ARG A 107 -0.05 2.52 -5.30
N THR A 108 1.22 2.56 -5.69
CA THR A 108 1.64 2.26 -7.06
C THR A 108 1.20 0.87 -7.47
N LEU A 109 1.49 -0.15 -6.66
CA LEU A 109 1.25 -1.55 -7.01
C LEU A 109 -0.22 -1.98 -6.88
N LEU A 110 -1.01 -1.35 -5.99
CA LEU A 110 -2.45 -1.64 -5.89
C LEU A 110 -3.23 -1.09 -7.09
N TYR A 111 -2.95 0.16 -7.47
CA TYR A 111 -3.76 0.89 -8.45
C TYR A 111 -3.24 0.81 -9.88
N GLN A 112 -2.04 0.27 -10.09
CA GLN A 112 -1.52 0.02 -11.43
C GLN A 112 -2.46 -0.84 -12.26
N ASP A 113 -2.64 -0.45 -13.53
CA ASP A 113 -3.50 -1.17 -14.45
C ASP A 113 -3.00 -2.60 -14.75
N PRO A 114 -3.88 -3.61 -14.74
CA PRO A 114 -3.49 -5.01 -15.02
C PRO A 114 -3.00 -5.24 -16.45
N LEU A 115 -3.36 -4.42 -17.43
CA LEU A 115 -2.85 -4.50 -18.81
C LEU A 115 -1.68 -3.56 -19.05
N LEU A 116 -1.57 -2.47 -18.29
CA LEU A 116 -0.49 -1.50 -18.41
C LEU A 116 0.35 -1.43 -17.13
N PRO A 117 1.31 -2.36 -16.94
CA PRO A 117 2.13 -2.41 -15.73
C PRO A 117 3.23 -1.34 -15.71
N MET A 118 2.86 -0.07 -15.53
CA MET A 118 3.76 1.09 -15.72
C MET A 118 5.04 1.05 -14.88
N SER A 119 4.99 0.51 -13.66
CA SER A 119 6.12 0.39 -12.73
C SER A 119 6.86 -0.94 -12.82
N GLU A 120 6.65 -1.74 -13.87
CA GLU A 120 7.36 -3.03 -14.05
C GLU A 120 8.88 -2.88 -13.95
N GLU A 121 9.45 -1.86 -14.60
CA GLU A 121 10.89 -1.61 -14.56
C GLU A 121 11.36 -1.10 -13.20
N ASP A 122 10.52 -0.35 -12.49
CA ASP A 122 10.86 0.19 -11.17
C ASP A 122 11.11 -0.92 -10.16
N TYR A 123 10.27 -1.96 -10.18
CA TYR A 123 10.31 -3.08 -9.25
C TYR A 123 10.92 -4.37 -9.84
N ARG A 124 11.66 -4.27 -10.95
CA ARG A 124 12.34 -5.42 -11.56
C ARG A 124 13.23 -6.15 -10.54
N GLY A 125 13.00 -7.45 -10.39
CA GLY A 125 13.77 -8.32 -9.49
C GLY A 125 13.34 -8.29 -8.02
N ILE A 126 12.27 -7.57 -7.68
CA ILE A 126 11.71 -7.53 -6.33
C ILE A 126 10.63 -8.61 -6.18
N ASP A 127 10.72 -9.42 -5.11
CA ASP A 127 9.68 -10.41 -4.78
C ASP A 127 8.47 -9.74 -4.08
N ILE A 128 7.64 -9.09 -4.90
CA ILE A 128 6.43 -8.40 -4.42
C ILE A 128 5.41 -9.42 -3.88
N ALA A 129 5.21 -10.54 -4.58
CA ALA A 129 4.17 -11.50 -4.24
C ALA A 129 4.47 -12.21 -2.93
N GLY A 130 5.71 -12.71 -2.74
CA GLY A 130 6.11 -13.33 -1.49
C GLY A 130 6.05 -12.37 -0.30
N HIS A 131 6.43 -11.11 -0.51
CA HIS A 131 6.34 -10.08 0.52
C HIS A 131 4.90 -9.83 0.99
N TYR A 132 3.96 -9.60 0.07
CA TYR A 132 2.57 -9.35 0.46
C TYR A 132 1.83 -10.61 0.92
N GLN A 133 2.25 -11.80 0.48
CA GLN A 133 1.78 -13.06 1.07
C GLN A 133 2.11 -13.14 2.56
N ALA A 134 3.37 -12.88 2.93
CA ALA A 134 3.80 -12.89 4.33
C ALA A 134 3.05 -11.86 5.18
N LEU A 135 2.75 -10.68 4.61
CA LEU A 135 1.91 -9.69 5.28
C LEU A 135 0.46 -10.15 5.44
N ALA A 136 -0.11 -10.83 4.44
CA ALA A 136 -1.47 -11.35 4.53
C ALA A 136 -1.58 -12.40 5.65
N GLU A 137 -0.63 -13.32 5.73
CA GLU A 137 -0.53 -14.32 6.80
C GLU A 137 -0.40 -13.67 8.18
N ARG A 138 0.45 -12.65 8.31
CA ARG A 138 0.62 -11.90 9.56
C ARG A 138 -0.67 -11.21 9.99
N TYR A 139 -1.24 -10.37 9.13
CA TYR A 139 -2.36 -9.50 9.50
C TYR A 139 -3.66 -10.26 9.71
N HIS A 140 -3.82 -11.45 9.12
CA HIS A 140 -4.93 -12.35 9.42
C HIS A 140 -4.94 -12.84 10.87
N GLN A 141 -3.78 -12.88 11.53
CA GLN A 141 -3.60 -13.42 12.88
C GLN A 141 -3.50 -12.34 13.96
N VAL A 142 -3.64 -11.06 13.62
CA VAL A 142 -3.47 -9.97 14.59
C VAL A 142 -4.58 -9.98 15.63
N GLU A 143 -4.17 -10.13 16.88
CA GLU A 143 -4.99 -9.93 18.06
C GLU A 143 -5.00 -8.44 18.42
N CYS A 144 -6.18 -7.86 18.49
CA CYS A 144 -6.35 -6.46 18.83
C CYS A 144 -7.63 -6.24 19.65
N PRO A 145 -7.69 -5.14 20.41
CA PRO A 145 -8.93 -4.67 21.04
C PRO A 145 -10.05 -4.49 20.03
N ALA A 146 -11.30 -4.72 20.46
CA ALA A 146 -12.47 -4.70 19.57
C ALA A 146 -12.62 -3.39 18.75
N TYR A 147 -12.24 -2.25 19.32
CA TYR A 147 -12.34 -0.95 18.64
C TYR A 147 -11.33 -0.76 17.49
N LEU A 148 -10.27 -1.58 17.43
CA LEU A 148 -9.28 -1.62 16.34
C LEU A 148 -9.52 -2.74 15.34
N ARG A 149 -10.52 -3.61 15.57
CA ARG A 149 -10.79 -4.76 14.71
C ARG A 149 -10.93 -4.36 13.24
N LYS A 150 -11.74 -3.34 12.96
CA LYS A 150 -11.93 -2.81 11.60
C LYS A 150 -10.65 -2.31 10.94
N LEU A 151 -9.73 -1.73 11.72
CA LEU A 151 -8.43 -1.27 11.21
C LEU A 151 -7.58 -2.45 10.76
N PHE A 152 -7.51 -3.51 11.57
CA PHE A 152 -6.70 -4.69 11.24
C PHE A 152 -7.37 -5.59 10.19
N ASP A 153 -8.70 -5.65 10.14
CA ASP A 153 -9.44 -6.31 9.05
C ASP A 153 -9.17 -5.61 7.70
N PHE A 154 -9.09 -4.28 7.70
CA PHE A 154 -8.64 -3.51 6.53
C PHE A 154 -7.20 -3.88 6.13
N TYR A 155 -6.25 -3.93 7.06
CA TYR A 155 -4.87 -4.28 6.72
C TYR A 155 -4.72 -5.73 6.24
N ALA A 156 -5.49 -6.68 6.80
CA ALA A 156 -5.54 -8.05 6.31
C ALA A 156 -6.10 -8.11 4.88
N ALA A 157 -7.21 -7.40 4.61
CA ALA A 157 -7.80 -7.32 3.27
C ALA A 157 -6.87 -6.61 2.26
N LEU A 158 -6.15 -5.57 2.69
CA LEU A 158 -5.18 -4.85 1.88
C LEU A 158 -4.02 -5.78 1.50
N ALA A 159 -3.42 -6.47 2.46
CA ALA A 159 -2.33 -7.40 2.19
C ALA A 159 -2.77 -8.54 1.25
N GLN A 160 -3.97 -9.06 1.44
CA GLN A 160 -4.53 -10.09 0.56
C GLN A 160 -4.75 -9.57 -0.86
N ALA A 161 -5.32 -8.37 -1.03
CA ALA A 161 -5.48 -7.76 -2.34
C ALA A 161 -4.12 -7.56 -3.03
N MET A 162 -3.13 -7.03 -2.31
CA MET A 162 -1.77 -6.83 -2.82
C MET A 162 -1.09 -8.13 -3.24
N TYR A 163 -1.26 -9.20 -2.46
CA TYR A 163 -0.77 -10.53 -2.85
C TYR A 163 -1.42 -11.00 -4.16
N ARG A 164 -2.74 -10.90 -4.28
CA ARG A 164 -3.46 -11.37 -5.48
C ARG A 164 -3.13 -10.53 -6.71
N THR A 165 -3.08 -9.20 -6.62
CA THR A 165 -2.72 -8.34 -7.75
C THR A 165 -1.26 -8.55 -8.17
N SER A 166 -0.33 -8.75 -7.23
CA SER A 166 1.08 -9.00 -7.54
C SER A 166 1.33 -10.35 -8.23
N LEU A 167 0.53 -11.39 -7.93
CA LEU A 167 0.57 -12.64 -8.71
C LEU A 167 0.25 -12.40 -10.19
N TRP A 168 -0.71 -11.52 -10.48
CA TRP A 168 -1.01 -11.14 -11.87
C TRP A 168 0.15 -10.34 -12.48
N HIS A 169 0.59 -9.26 -11.82
CA HIS A 169 1.59 -8.36 -12.38
C HIS A 169 2.97 -9.00 -12.60
N SER A 170 3.37 -9.94 -11.74
CA SER A 170 4.62 -10.68 -11.90
C SER A 170 4.63 -11.64 -13.09
N GLN A 171 3.48 -11.92 -13.70
CA GLN A 171 3.33 -12.99 -14.68
C GLN A 171 2.77 -12.52 -16.03
N ALA A 172 1.82 -11.58 -16.04
CA ALA A 172 1.06 -11.21 -17.23
C ALA A 172 1.94 -10.71 -18.39
N ALA A 173 2.87 -9.78 -18.12
CA ALA A 173 3.76 -9.24 -19.16
C ALA A 173 4.70 -10.32 -19.73
N GLY A 174 5.33 -11.10 -18.84
CA GLY A 174 6.22 -12.20 -19.25
C GLY A 174 5.48 -13.26 -20.07
N CYS A 175 4.25 -13.60 -19.68
CA CYS A 175 3.39 -14.54 -20.37
C CYS A 175 3.10 -14.14 -21.84
N VAL A 176 2.80 -12.85 -22.05
CA VAL A 176 2.55 -12.31 -23.40
C VAL A 176 3.85 -12.26 -24.20
N ARG A 177 4.93 -11.72 -23.62
CA ARG A 177 6.26 -11.61 -24.28
C ARG A 177 6.84 -12.97 -24.71
N SER A 178 6.54 -14.04 -23.98
CA SER A 178 7.00 -15.40 -24.31
C SER A 178 6.00 -16.23 -25.12
N HIS A 179 4.86 -15.64 -25.53
CA HIS A 179 3.77 -16.35 -26.22
C HIS A 179 3.24 -17.60 -25.46
N ASP A 180 3.26 -17.59 -24.13
CA ASP A 180 2.81 -18.71 -23.30
C ASP A 180 1.29 -18.70 -23.11
N ARG A 181 0.56 -19.26 -24.07
CA ARG A 181 -0.92 -19.29 -24.04
C ARG A 181 -1.49 -20.14 -22.90
N ALA A 182 -0.80 -21.19 -22.49
CA ALA A 182 -1.25 -22.04 -21.39
C ALA A 182 -1.17 -21.30 -20.05
N LYS A 183 -0.14 -20.47 -19.85
CA LYS A 183 -0.05 -19.58 -18.69
C LYS A 183 -1.09 -18.45 -18.75
N ALA A 184 -1.40 -17.94 -19.93
CA ALA A 184 -2.45 -16.93 -20.11
C ALA A 184 -3.82 -17.44 -19.66
N GLU A 185 -4.17 -18.68 -20.03
CA GLU A 185 -5.41 -19.34 -19.58
C GLU A 185 -5.48 -19.44 -18.04
N LYS A 186 -4.37 -19.85 -17.40
CA LYS A 186 -4.28 -19.90 -15.94
C LYS A 186 -4.44 -18.53 -15.28
N LEU A 187 -3.86 -17.48 -15.87
CA LEU A 187 -4.01 -16.11 -15.37
C LEU A 187 -5.45 -15.62 -15.44
N CYS A 188 -6.17 -15.92 -16.53
CA CYS A 188 -7.61 -15.62 -16.63
C CYS A 188 -8.40 -16.26 -15.49
N ALA A 189 -8.10 -17.51 -15.15
CA ALA A 189 -8.76 -18.23 -14.07
C ALA A 189 -8.51 -17.60 -12.67
N LEU A 190 -7.44 -16.81 -12.49
CA LEU A 190 -7.16 -16.11 -11.23
C LEU A 190 -7.96 -14.82 -11.05
N VAL A 191 -8.48 -14.23 -12.13
CA VAL A 191 -9.15 -12.92 -12.08
C VAL A 191 -10.35 -12.88 -11.12
N PRO A 192 -11.23 -13.90 -11.05
CA PRO A 192 -12.30 -13.93 -10.05
C PRO A 192 -11.79 -13.83 -8.61
N GLU A 193 -10.69 -14.51 -8.27
CA GLU A 193 -10.08 -14.44 -6.93
C GLU A 193 -9.45 -13.08 -6.65
N ILE A 194 -8.81 -12.46 -7.65
CA ILE A 194 -8.26 -11.11 -7.53
C ILE A 194 -9.39 -10.10 -7.25
N LYS A 195 -10.46 -10.16 -8.03
CA LYS A 195 -11.63 -9.28 -7.85
C LYS A 195 -12.30 -9.49 -6.51
N ALA A 196 -12.43 -10.74 -6.05
CA ALA A 196 -12.98 -11.03 -4.73
C ALA A 196 -12.12 -10.40 -3.62
N ALA A 197 -10.79 -10.48 -3.71
CA ALA A 197 -9.90 -9.84 -2.75
C ALA A 197 -10.02 -8.30 -2.76
N ILE A 198 -10.14 -7.68 -3.94
CA ILE A 198 -10.37 -6.23 -4.07
C ILE A 198 -11.74 -5.84 -3.50
N GLU A 199 -12.79 -6.64 -3.71
CA GLU A 199 -14.11 -6.41 -3.14
C GLU A 199 -14.09 -6.51 -1.60
N THR A 200 -13.39 -7.50 -1.05
CA THR A 200 -13.18 -7.60 0.41
C THR A 200 -12.45 -6.37 0.94
N LEU A 201 -11.41 -5.90 0.26
CA LEU A 201 -10.72 -4.65 0.61
C LEU A 201 -11.67 -3.45 0.56
N ARG A 202 -12.49 -3.34 -0.49
CA ARG A 202 -13.48 -2.26 -0.64
C ARG A 202 -14.49 -2.26 0.51
N GLN A 203 -14.99 -3.43 0.90
CA GLN A 203 -15.92 -3.59 2.02
C GLN A 203 -15.26 -3.22 3.35
N ALA A 204 -14.06 -3.73 3.63
CA ALA A 204 -13.32 -3.40 4.85
C ALA A 204 -12.99 -1.90 4.92
N THR A 205 -12.62 -1.29 3.79
CA THR A 205 -12.38 0.16 3.68
C THR A 205 -13.65 0.94 4.01
N ARG A 206 -14.81 0.53 3.49
CA ARG A 206 -16.11 1.16 3.76
C ARG A 206 -16.47 1.10 5.25
N GLU A 207 -16.33 -0.07 5.85
CA GLU A 207 -16.67 -0.28 7.26
C GLU A 207 -15.79 0.53 8.21
N LEU A 208 -14.49 0.62 7.89
CA LEU A 208 -13.52 1.43 8.63
C LEU A 208 -13.74 2.93 8.41
N TRP A 209 -14.03 3.35 7.17
CA TRP A 209 -14.36 4.74 6.84
C TRP A 209 -15.57 5.20 7.64
N PHE A 210 -16.71 4.50 7.57
CA PHE A 210 -17.92 4.91 8.30
C PHE A 210 -17.82 4.77 9.82
N SER A 211 -16.81 4.08 10.36
CA SER A 211 -16.58 4.10 11.81
C SER A 211 -15.81 5.32 12.31
N THR A 212 -15.18 6.09 11.43
CA THR A 212 -14.25 7.18 11.82
C THR A 212 -14.47 8.49 11.07
N ASN A 213 -15.18 8.44 9.94
CA ASN A 213 -15.44 9.58 9.06
C ASN A 213 -16.94 9.72 8.80
N LYS A 214 -17.36 10.93 8.39
CA LYS A 214 -18.68 11.13 7.77
C LYS A 214 -18.76 10.36 6.44
N PRO A 215 -19.96 10.08 5.91
CA PRO A 215 -20.09 9.28 4.70
C PRO A 215 -19.43 9.86 3.45
N TYR A 216 -19.33 11.20 3.35
CA TYR A 216 -18.74 11.91 2.22
C TYR A 216 -17.26 11.58 2.05
N GLY A 217 -16.80 11.43 0.80
CA GLY A 217 -15.44 11.06 0.43
C GLY A 217 -15.30 9.57 0.14
N PHE A 218 -16.14 8.71 0.72
CA PHE A 218 -16.10 7.28 0.41
C PHE A 218 -16.46 7.00 -1.06
N GLU A 219 -17.34 7.79 -1.68
CA GLU A 219 -17.67 7.65 -3.11
C GLU A 219 -16.46 7.86 -4.04
N VAL A 220 -15.39 8.50 -3.57
CA VAL A 220 -14.11 8.59 -4.29
C VAL A 220 -13.42 7.23 -4.27
N LEU A 221 -13.25 6.65 -3.08
CA LEU A 221 -12.60 5.34 -2.91
C LEU A 221 -13.40 4.22 -3.60
N ASP A 222 -14.72 4.30 -3.51
CA ASP A 222 -15.62 3.33 -4.15
C ASP A 222 -15.44 3.31 -5.68
N ARG A 223 -15.31 4.49 -6.30
CA ARG A 223 -14.97 4.62 -7.72
C ARG A 223 -13.60 4.04 -8.06
N ARG A 224 -12.59 4.25 -7.21
CA ARG A 224 -11.23 3.70 -7.43
C ARG A 224 -11.23 2.18 -7.44
N PHE A 225 -11.85 1.56 -6.44
CA PHE A 225 -11.95 0.09 -6.36
C PHE A 225 -12.85 -0.48 -7.46
N GLY A 226 -13.98 0.17 -7.75
CA GLY A 226 -14.87 -0.21 -8.85
C GLY A 226 -14.17 -0.17 -10.20
N GLY A 227 -13.42 0.90 -10.47
CA GLY A 227 -12.58 1.04 -11.66
C GLY A 227 -11.52 -0.04 -11.76
N LEU A 228 -10.79 -0.30 -10.66
CA LEU A 228 -9.78 -1.36 -10.62
C LEU A 228 -10.37 -2.74 -10.96
N MET A 229 -11.50 -3.11 -10.36
CA MET A 229 -12.18 -4.37 -10.67
C MET A 229 -12.63 -4.45 -12.14
N ALA A 230 -13.16 -3.36 -12.70
CA ALA A 230 -13.56 -3.31 -14.11
C ALA A 230 -12.35 -3.42 -15.07
N ARG A 231 -11.18 -2.93 -14.65
CA ARG A 231 -9.93 -3.12 -15.40
C ARG A 231 -9.45 -4.56 -15.36
N TYR A 232 -9.64 -5.28 -14.25
CA TYR A 232 -9.40 -6.72 -14.22
C TYR A 232 -10.36 -7.51 -15.12
N ASP A 233 -11.63 -7.10 -15.26
CA ASP A 233 -12.55 -7.71 -16.24
C ASP A 233 -12.06 -7.49 -17.68
N SER A 234 -11.60 -6.27 -17.98
CA SER A 234 -11.00 -5.96 -19.29
C SER A 234 -9.74 -6.78 -19.55
N ALA A 235 -8.92 -6.97 -18.52
CA ALA A 235 -7.70 -7.76 -18.59
C ALA A 235 -7.98 -9.25 -18.82
N ALA A 236 -8.99 -9.81 -18.14
CA ALA A 236 -9.44 -11.19 -18.37
C ALA A 236 -9.92 -11.39 -19.82
N CYS A 237 -10.68 -10.43 -20.35
CA CYS A 237 -11.15 -10.48 -21.74
C CYS A 237 -9.96 -10.54 -22.72
N ARG A 238 -9.04 -9.57 -22.64
CA ARG A 238 -7.86 -9.49 -23.52
C ARG A 238 -6.95 -10.70 -23.37
N MET A 239 -6.66 -11.11 -22.14
CA MET A 239 -5.82 -12.28 -21.86
C MET A 239 -6.49 -13.59 -22.33
N GLY A 240 -7.81 -13.69 -22.26
CA GLY A 240 -8.59 -14.82 -22.78
C GLY A 240 -8.50 -14.92 -24.30
N GLN A 241 -8.66 -13.80 -25.02
CA GLN A 241 -8.48 -13.73 -26.47
C GLN A 241 -7.06 -14.18 -26.87
N PHE A 242 -6.05 -13.75 -26.12
CA PHE A 242 -4.66 -14.15 -26.35
C PHE A 242 -4.44 -15.64 -26.10
N ALA A 243 -4.99 -16.19 -25.01
CA ALA A 243 -4.92 -17.61 -24.68
C ALA A 243 -5.58 -18.49 -25.76
N ALA A 244 -6.75 -18.07 -26.27
CA ALA A 244 -7.46 -18.74 -27.37
C ALA A 244 -6.78 -18.58 -28.75
N GLY A 245 -5.82 -17.65 -28.86
CA GLY A 245 -5.12 -17.36 -30.12
C GLY A 245 -5.90 -16.48 -31.08
N GLU A 246 -6.96 -15.81 -30.62
CA GLU A 246 -7.74 -14.83 -31.37
C GLU A 246 -6.94 -13.55 -31.63
N ILE A 247 -6.10 -13.17 -30.67
CA ILE A 247 -5.09 -12.12 -30.82
C ILE A 247 -3.69 -12.71 -30.62
N SER A 248 -2.71 -12.21 -31.37
CA SER A 248 -1.33 -12.67 -31.30
C SER A 248 -0.51 -11.96 -30.23
N ASP A 249 -0.96 -10.79 -29.76
CA ASP A 249 -0.26 -9.95 -28.79
C ASP A 249 -1.23 -9.08 -27.98
N ILE A 250 -0.76 -8.61 -26.83
CA ILE A 250 -1.37 -7.56 -26.02
C ILE A 250 -0.30 -6.48 -25.84
N GLU A 251 -0.31 -5.48 -26.71
CA GLU A 251 0.72 -4.45 -26.81
C GLU A 251 0.99 -3.75 -25.46
N GLU A 252 -0.07 -3.49 -24.69
CA GLU A 252 0.03 -2.86 -23.37
C GLU A 252 0.94 -3.67 -22.41
N LEU A 253 0.99 -5.00 -22.57
CA LEU A 253 1.81 -5.92 -21.78
C LEU A 253 3.16 -6.22 -22.44
N SER A 254 3.21 -6.37 -23.76
CA SER A 254 4.42 -6.78 -24.48
C SER A 254 5.47 -5.68 -24.56
N VAL A 255 5.05 -4.43 -24.73
CA VAL A 255 5.95 -3.27 -24.85
C VAL A 255 6.80 -3.11 -23.59
N PRO A 256 8.13 -2.94 -23.70
CA PRO A 256 9.00 -2.66 -22.57
C PRO A 256 8.57 -1.40 -21.81
N LYS A 257 8.61 -1.46 -20.49
CA LYS A 257 8.29 -0.33 -19.62
C LYS A 257 9.56 0.44 -19.29
N LEU A 258 9.44 1.77 -19.26
CA LEU A 258 10.52 2.64 -18.81
C LEU A 258 10.45 2.78 -17.28
N PRO A 259 11.57 3.10 -16.62
CA PRO A 259 11.51 3.50 -15.22
C PRO A 259 10.60 4.73 -15.08
N LEU A 260 9.66 4.66 -14.14
CA LEU A 260 8.66 5.71 -13.93
C LEU A 260 8.97 6.50 -12.65
N TYR A 261 9.26 5.79 -11.55
CA TYR A 261 9.59 6.39 -10.26
C TYR A 261 11.06 6.19 -9.86
N LYS A 262 11.86 5.50 -10.66
CA LYS A 262 13.27 5.25 -10.37
C LYS A 262 14.15 6.42 -10.79
N GLU A 263 14.88 6.97 -9.82
CA GLU A 263 15.90 7.98 -10.04
C GLU A 263 17.21 7.38 -10.58
N SER A 264 18.12 8.24 -11.04
CA SER A 264 19.42 7.83 -11.61
C SER A 264 20.31 7.08 -10.62
N ASP A 265 20.12 7.27 -9.32
CA ASP A 265 20.84 6.58 -8.25
C ASP A 265 20.20 5.23 -7.84
N GLY A 266 19.18 4.80 -8.59
CA GLY A 266 18.42 3.57 -8.39
C GLY A 266 17.36 3.64 -7.28
N SER A 267 17.20 4.79 -6.61
CA SER A 267 16.16 4.95 -5.60
C SER A 267 14.79 5.17 -6.23
N LEU A 268 13.74 4.69 -5.57
CA LEU A 268 12.35 4.92 -5.96
C LEU A 268 11.78 6.12 -5.19
N VAL A 269 11.06 6.98 -5.92
CA VAL A 269 10.26 8.06 -5.34
C VAL A 269 8.80 7.68 -5.19
N ILE A 270 8.10 8.47 -4.39
CA ILE A 270 6.67 8.34 -4.11
C ILE A 270 5.80 8.70 -5.34
N CYS A 271 4.72 7.95 -5.55
CA CYS A 271 3.60 8.31 -6.42
C CYS A 271 2.49 8.99 -5.59
N TYR A 272 2.24 10.28 -5.80
CA TYR A 272 1.24 11.01 -4.99
C TYR A 272 -0.19 10.82 -5.46
N ASP A 273 -0.41 10.88 -6.78
CA ASP A 273 -1.75 10.87 -7.34
C ASP A 273 -2.19 9.44 -7.67
N TRP A 274 -3.42 9.09 -7.28
CA TRP A 274 -4.07 7.87 -7.75
C TRP A 274 -4.14 7.84 -9.28
N ALA A 275 -4.37 9.00 -9.91
CA ALA A 275 -4.53 9.06 -11.35
C ALA A 275 -3.25 8.62 -12.08
N GLU A 276 -2.10 9.09 -11.61
CA GLU A 276 -0.77 8.73 -12.14
C GLU A 276 -0.41 7.26 -11.89
N ALA A 277 -0.88 6.66 -10.79
CA ALA A 277 -0.71 5.23 -10.56
C ALA A 277 -1.57 4.39 -11.51
N ALA A 278 -2.79 4.84 -11.80
CA ALA A 278 -3.78 4.05 -12.53
C ALA A 278 -3.66 4.16 -14.05
N SER A 279 -3.17 5.28 -14.60
CA SER A 279 -3.08 5.47 -16.05
C SER A 279 -2.00 6.46 -16.47
N ALA A 280 -1.39 6.21 -17.62
CA ALA A 280 -0.55 7.19 -18.32
C ALA A 280 -1.40 8.22 -19.10
N CYS A 281 -2.70 7.98 -19.24
CA CYS A 281 -3.63 8.86 -19.93
C CYS A 281 -4.26 9.88 -18.96
N ARG A 282 -4.72 11.01 -19.50
CA ARG A 282 -5.48 12.00 -18.72
C ARG A 282 -6.83 11.41 -18.27
N MET A 283 -7.18 11.64 -17.02
CA MET A 283 -8.45 11.25 -16.39
C MET A 283 -9.19 12.46 -15.82
#